data_AF-N8W5G8-F1
#
_entry.id   AF-N8W5G8-F1
#
_cell.length_a   1.000
_cell.length_b   1.000
_cell.length_c   1.000
_cell.angle_alpha   90.00
_cell.angle_beta   90.00
_cell.angle_gamma   90.00
#
_symmetry.space_group_name_H-M   'P 1'
#
loop_
_entity.id
_entity.type
_entity.pdbx_description
1 polymer ?
#
loop_
_entity_poly.entity_id
_entity_poly.type
_entity_poly.pdbx_seq_one_letter_code
_entity_poly.pdbx_strand_id
1 'polypeptide(L)'
;MGPPLGNYVKTSDKITFNNCRGLFDDDTAVSGVINLSTNQYQYVDFKISYDDGESSLVNGALKVTSTANDTSGTIETNNLKVVSTEIDDNKKSRTVEYNLSAFKTSFQEEGSNGAYSLSSEGIFKVKGSEIGDYSAKFNTINPFRYKSNDEDSDAYDGQLKVVDTTNDKNYSILIANNDAKTLMYQASSDGKQVINKTITWDEVYDY
;
A
#
# COMPACT_ATOMS: atom_id res chain seq x y z
N MET A 1 -0.85 6.76 36.84
CA MET A 1 -0.55 5.33 36.56
C MET A 1 -0.73 5.16 35.07
N GLY A 2 0.35 4.94 34.31
CA GLY A 2 0.21 4.63 32.88
C GLY A 2 -0.52 3.29 32.73
N PRO A 3 -1.41 3.12 31.75
CA PRO A 3 -2.03 1.82 31.50
C PRO A 3 -0.93 0.78 31.20
N PRO A 4 -1.15 -0.50 31.50
CA PRO A 4 -0.17 -1.54 31.21
C PRO A 4 0.16 -1.52 29.71
N LEU A 5 1.46 -1.47 29.39
CA LEU A 5 1.96 -1.77 28.05
C LEU A 5 1.46 -3.18 27.70
N GLY A 6 0.53 -3.32 26.76
CA GLY A 6 -0.01 -4.63 26.44
C GLY A 6 1.06 -5.56 25.87
N ASN A 7 0.80 -6.86 25.96
CA ASN A 7 1.76 -7.90 25.60
C ASN A 7 1.30 -8.63 24.33
N TYR A 8 2.26 -9.03 23.50
CA TYR A 8 2.02 -10.04 22.47
C TYR A 8 2.59 -11.39 22.90
N VAL A 9 2.00 -12.47 22.43
CA VAL A 9 2.51 -13.83 22.61
C VAL A 9 2.96 -14.34 21.26
N LYS A 10 4.25 -14.68 21.14
CA LYS A 10 4.83 -15.29 19.94
C LYS A 10 5.14 -16.76 20.19
N THR A 11 4.74 -17.58 19.23
CA THR A 11 5.12 -18.99 19.10
C THR A 11 5.74 -19.20 17.71
N SER A 12 6.11 -20.43 17.36
CA SER A 12 6.71 -20.72 16.05
C SER A 12 5.78 -20.44 14.87
N ASP A 13 4.47 -20.60 15.06
CA ASP A 13 3.45 -20.63 14.02
C ASP A 13 2.41 -19.52 14.15
N LYS A 14 2.45 -18.71 15.23
CA LYS A 14 1.54 -17.59 15.41
C LYS A 14 2.08 -16.49 16.32
N ILE A 15 1.59 -15.28 16.09
CA ILE A 15 1.68 -14.13 16.99
C ILE A 15 0.26 -13.73 17.39
N THR A 16 0.01 -13.58 18.68
CA THR A 16 -1.29 -13.12 19.21
C THR A 16 -1.11 -11.80 19.92
N PHE A 17 -1.94 -10.82 19.56
CA PHE A 17 -1.88 -9.45 20.08
C PHE A 17 -2.97 -9.21 21.10
N ASN A 18 -2.64 -8.44 22.15
CA ASN A 18 -3.59 -7.99 23.15
C ASN A 18 -3.16 -6.62 23.70
N ASN A 19 -3.81 -5.57 23.21
CA ASN A 19 -3.61 -4.17 23.60
C ASN A 19 -2.15 -3.69 23.54
N CYS A 20 -1.41 -4.14 22.52
CA CYS A 20 0.00 -3.78 22.36
C CYS A 20 0.12 -2.36 21.80
N ARG A 21 0.54 -1.39 22.64
CA ARG A 21 0.89 -0.02 22.22
C ARG A 21 2.40 0.07 21.93
N GLY A 22 2.82 0.91 20.99
CA GLY A 22 4.25 1.12 20.69
C GLY A 22 4.86 0.15 19.68
N LEU A 23 4.05 -0.71 19.05
CA LEU A 23 4.51 -1.57 17.93
C LEU A 23 4.46 -0.86 16.58
N PHE A 24 3.60 0.16 16.46
CA PHE A 24 3.37 0.96 15.27
C PHE A 24 3.26 2.43 15.73
N ASP A 25 4.34 2.94 16.33
CA ASP A 25 4.36 4.25 16.99
C ASP A 25 3.26 4.40 18.05
N ASP A 26 2.43 5.44 17.98
CA ASP A 26 1.38 5.72 18.95
C ASP A 26 0.15 4.78 18.81
N ASP A 27 0.08 4.00 17.72
CA ASP A 27 -1.03 3.11 17.46
C ASP A 27 -1.05 1.88 18.37
N THR A 28 -2.26 1.34 18.54
CA THR A 28 -2.50 0.18 19.40
C THR A 28 -2.96 -1.01 18.58
N ALA A 29 -2.19 -2.09 18.58
CA ALA A 29 -2.68 -3.41 18.17
C ALA A 29 -3.59 -3.97 19.27
N VAL A 30 -4.88 -3.66 19.17
CA VAL A 30 -5.92 -3.98 20.16
C VAL A 30 -6.05 -5.49 20.34
N SER A 31 -6.10 -6.22 19.22
CA SER A 31 -6.31 -7.67 19.22
C SER A 31 -5.91 -8.31 17.90
N GLY A 32 -5.91 -9.65 17.88
CA GLY A 32 -5.88 -10.44 16.66
C GLY A 32 -4.71 -11.41 16.60
N VAL A 33 -4.67 -12.17 15.52
CA VAL A 33 -3.68 -13.22 15.32
C VAL A 33 -3.01 -13.07 13.96
N ILE A 34 -1.70 -13.22 13.92
CA ILE A 34 -0.94 -13.43 12.69
C ILE A 34 -0.43 -14.87 12.70
N ASN A 35 -0.99 -15.72 11.85
CA ASN A 35 -0.47 -17.07 11.65
C ASN A 35 0.75 -16.99 10.71
N LEU A 36 1.83 -17.61 11.15
CA LEU A 36 3.12 -17.65 10.47
C LEU A 36 3.27 -18.97 9.74
N SER A 37 3.64 -18.90 8.47
CA SER A 37 4.08 -20.04 7.68
C SER A 37 5.27 -19.62 6.84
N THR A 38 5.93 -20.57 6.17
CA THR A 38 7.09 -20.26 5.33
C THR A 38 6.73 -19.15 4.34
N ASN A 39 7.42 -18.01 4.46
CA ASN A 39 7.26 -16.85 3.58
C ASN A 39 5.83 -16.27 3.55
N GLN A 40 5.00 -16.52 4.57
CA GLN A 40 3.62 -16.04 4.58
C GLN A 40 3.13 -15.64 5.98
N TYR A 41 2.42 -14.52 6.00
CA TYR A 41 1.79 -13.91 7.17
C TYR A 41 0.29 -13.85 6.93
N GLN A 42 -0.50 -14.59 7.72
CA GLN A 42 -1.96 -14.58 7.63
C GLN A 42 -2.54 -13.82 8.82
N TYR A 43 -3.09 -12.64 8.54
CA TYR A 43 -3.81 -11.80 9.49
C TYR A 43 -5.23 -12.34 9.68
N VAL A 44 -5.63 -12.53 10.93
CA VAL A 44 -6.97 -12.97 11.34
C VAL A 44 -7.44 -12.03 12.44
N ASP A 45 -8.47 -11.25 12.11
CA ASP A 45 -9.07 -10.24 12.98
C ASP A 45 -8.04 -9.34 13.68
N PHE A 46 -7.01 -8.94 12.93
CA PHE A 46 -5.96 -8.08 13.42
C PHE A 46 -6.47 -6.63 13.49
N LYS A 47 -6.72 -6.16 14.71
CA LYS A 47 -7.36 -4.88 14.98
C LYS A 47 -6.34 -3.86 15.46
N ILE A 48 -6.30 -2.73 14.76
CA ILE A 48 -5.51 -1.55 15.10
C ILE A 48 -6.47 -0.43 15.54
N SER A 49 -6.12 0.31 16.58
CA SER A 49 -6.77 1.57 16.96
C SER A 49 -5.74 2.68 16.87
N TYR A 50 -6.16 3.78 16.27
CA TYR A 50 -5.36 4.99 16.12
C TYR A 50 -5.74 5.99 17.22
N ASP A 51 -4.84 6.93 17.52
CA ASP A 51 -5.01 7.90 18.61
C ASP A 51 -6.05 8.99 18.31
N ASP A 52 -6.42 9.18 17.04
CA ASP A 52 -7.48 10.08 16.58
C ASP A 52 -8.90 9.50 16.74
N GLY A 53 -9.02 8.26 17.21
CA GLY A 53 -10.28 7.56 17.40
C GLY A 53 -10.71 6.67 16.22
N GLU A 54 -9.92 6.64 15.15
CA GLU A 54 -10.11 5.71 14.05
C GLU A 54 -9.68 4.28 14.42
N SER A 55 -10.08 3.30 13.61
CA SER A 55 -9.61 1.92 13.80
C SER A 55 -9.65 1.11 12.52
N SER A 56 -8.80 0.10 12.42
CA SER A 56 -8.73 -0.82 11.27
C SER A 56 -8.85 -2.26 11.71
N LEU A 57 -9.63 -3.05 10.97
CA LEU A 57 -9.69 -4.52 11.09
C LEU A 57 -9.10 -5.15 9.84
N VAL A 58 -7.97 -5.84 10.00
CA VAL A 58 -7.21 -6.46 8.92
C VAL A 58 -7.42 -7.96 8.89
N ASN A 59 -7.78 -8.48 7.72
CA ASN A 59 -7.97 -9.89 7.44
C ASN A 59 -7.35 -10.23 6.08
N GLY A 60 -6.52 -11.26 6.00
CA GLY A 60 -5.91 -11.66 4.72
C GLY A 60 -4.51 -12.22 4.85
N ALA A 61 -3.89 -12.53 3.73
CA ALA A 61 -2.54 -13.08 3.68
C ALA A 61 -1.58 -12.17 2.92
N LEU A 62 -0.35 -12.06 3.41
CA LEU A 62 0.79 -11.57 2.64
C LEU A 62 1.78 -12.70 2.45
N LYS A 63 2.23 -12.92 1.23
CA LYS A 63 3.37 -13.80 0.93
C LYS A 63 4.57 -12.94 0.62
N VAL A 64 5.67 -13.15 1.33
CA VAL A 64 6.90 -12.37 1.23
C VAL A 64 8.04 -13.31 0.92
N THR A 65 8.70 -13.12 -0.22
CA THR A 65 9.91 -13.86 -0.58
C THR A 65 11.02 -12.88 -0.87
N SER A 66 12.22 -13.13 -0.35
CA SER A 66 13.42 -12.38 -0.68
C SER A 66 14.59 -13.31 -0.99
N THR A 67 15.60 -12.81 -1.68
CA THR A 67 16.89 -13.48 -1.81
C THR A 67 17.60 -13.48 -0.46
N ALA A 68 18.59 -14.37 -0.28
CA ALA A 68 19.29 -14.51 1.00
C ALA A 68 20.01 -13.24 1.49
N ASN A 69 20.25 -12.28 0.60
CA ASN A 69 20.88 -10.99 0.89
C ASN A 69 19.91 -9.81 0.70
N ASP A 70 18.60 -10.06 0.58
CA ASP A 70 17.55 -9.07 0.36
C ASP A 70 17.80 -8.10 -0.81
N THR A 71 18.52 -8.57 -1.85
CA THR A 71 18.79 -7.80 -3.07
C THR A 71 17.65 -7.87 -4.07
N SER A 72 16.72 -8.80 -3.89
CA SER A 72 15.45 -8.81 -4.60
C SER A 72 14.40 -9.60 -3.86
N GLY A 73 13.15 -9.34 -4.18
CA GLY A 73 12.04 -10.03 -3.53
C GLY A 73 10.69 -9.64 -4.09
N THR A 74 9.67 -10.30 -3.58
CA THR A 74 8.28 -10.07 -3.95
C THR A 74 7.38 -10.11 -2.73
N ILE A 75 6.39 -9.22 -2.71
CA ILE A 75 5.26 -9.26 -1.77
C ILE A 75 3.99 -9.49 -2.60
N GLU A 76 3.23 -10.53 -2.26
CA GLU A 76 2.05 -10.96 -3.00
C GLU A 76 0.83 -11.10 -2.07
N THR A 77 -0.35 -10.71 -2.56
CA THR A 77 -1.62 -11.07 -1.92
C THR A 77 -2.75 -11.22 -2.92
N ASN A 78 -3.62 -12.20 -2.71
CA ASN A 78 -4.86 -12.34 -3.47
C ASN A 78 -6.11 -11.89 -2.70
N ASN A 79 -5.96 -11.61 -1.41
CA ASN A 79 -7.08 -11.26 -0.54
C ASN A 79 -6.54 -10.63 0.74
N LEU A 80 -6.24 -9.35 0.69
CA LEU A 80 -6.04 -8.52 1.87
C LEU A 80 -7.23 -7.57 1.98
N LYS A 81 -8.01 -7.73 3.04
CA LYS A 81 -9.16 -6.89 3.35
C LYS A 81 -8.87 -6.08 4.61
N VAL A 82 -9.10 -4.77 4.52
CA VAL A 82 -9.08 -3.86 5.67
C VAL A 82 -10.46 -3.23 5.78
N VAL A 83 -11.05 -3.29 6.97
CA VAL A 83 -12.28 -2.55 7.29
C VAL A 83 -11.91 -1.48 8.29
N SER A 84 -11.92 -0.23 7.83
CA SER A 84 -11.55 0.93 8.63
C SER A 84 -12.79 1.66 9.12
N THR A 85 -12.72 2.20 10.33
CA THR A 85 -13.62 3.22 10.84
C THR A 85 -12.86 4.53 10.76
N GLU A 86 -13.28 5.41 9.86
CA GLU A 86 -12.62 6.69 9.54
C GLU A 86 -13.51 7.86 9.93
N ILE A 87 -12.90 9.01 10.22
CA ILE A 87 -13.57 10.26 10.53
C ILE A 87 -13.47 11.18 9.33
N ASP A 88 -14.61 11.48 8.73
CA ASP A 88 -14.65 12.33 7.54
C ASP A 88 -14.40 13.83 7.82
N ASP A 89 -14.32 14.63 6.76
CA ASP A 89 -14.12 16.08 6.85
C ASP A 89 -15.21 16.78 7.68
N ASN A 90 -16.41 16.18 7.75
CA ASN A 90 -17.53 16.66 8.56
C ASN A 90 -17.56 16.07 9.98
N LYS A 91 -16.46 15.44 10.41
CA LYS A 91 -16.28 14.79 11.71
C LYS A 91 -17.28 13.66 11.99
N LYS A 92 -17.78 13.01 10.93
CA LYS A 92 -18.65 11.84 11.06
C LYS A 92 -17.84 10.57 10.89
N SER A 93 -18.12 9.61 11.77
CA SER A 93 -17.58 8.27 11.63
C SER A 93 -18.25 7.54 10.46
N ARG A 94 -17.43 6.88 9.64
CA ARG A 94 -17.87 6.00 8.55
C ARG A 94 -17.06 4.71 8.54
N THR A 95 -17.63 3.68 7.93
CA THR A 95 -16.94 2.41 7.70
C THR A 95 -16.52 2.33 6.25
N VAL A 96 -15.22 2.17 6.02
CA VAL A 96 -14.62 2.03 4.69
C VAL A 96 -14.02 0.64 4.55
N GLU A 97 -14.37 -0.07 3.49
CA GLU A 97 -13.77 -1.37 3.18
C GLU A 97 -12.76 -1.24 2.04
N TYR A 98 -11.51 -1.57 2.34
CA TYR A 98 -10.43 -1.71 1.37
C TYR A 98 -10.19 -3.19 1.05
N ASN A 99 -10.01 -3.50 -0.22
CA ASN A 99 -9.63 -4.82 -0.67
C ASN A 99 -8.50 -4.72 -1.71
N LEU A 100 -7.40 -5.41 -1.43
CA LEU A 100 -6.28 -5.58 -2.33
C LEU A 100 -6.22 -7.05 -2.77
N SER A 101 -6.27 -7.27 -4.08
CA SER A 101 -6.30 -8.60 -4.70
C SER A 101 -5.46 -8.64 -5.97
N ALA A 102 -5.07 -9.85 -6.38
CA ALA A 102 -4.14 -10.08 -7.48
C ALA A 102 -2.89 -9.18 -7.38
N PHE A 103 -2.48 -8.85 -6.16
CA PHE A 103 -1.40 -7.93 -5.89
C PHE A 103 -0.08 -8.66 -5.92
N LYS A 104 0.87 -8.02 -6.59
CA LYS A 104 2.27 -8.38 -6.56
C LYS A 104 3.09 -7.11 -6.68
N THR A 105 3.97 -6.89 -5.72
CA THR A 105 5.08 -5.96 -5.90
C THR A 105 6.39 -6.74 -5.90
N SER A 106 7.32 -6.34 -6.75
CA SER A 106 8.65 -6.93 -6.88
C SER A 106 9.68 -5.83 -6.81
N PHE A 107 10.72 -6.02 -6.01
CA PHE A 107 11.87 -5.13 -5.95
C PHE A 107 13.14 -5.87 -6.37
N GLN A 108 14.07 -5.14 -6.96
CA GLN A 108 15.35 -5.66 -7.43
C GLN A 108 16.42 -4.58 -7.32
N GLU A 109 17.54 -4.88 -6.67
CA GLU A 109 18.74 -4.05 -6.71
C GLU A 109 19.34 -4.10 -8.12
N GLU A 110 19.66 -2.92 -8.64
CA GLU A 110 20.15 -2.65 -9.98
C GLU A 110 21.65 -2.26 -9.92
N GLY A 111 22.49 -3.10 -10.52
CA GLY A 111 23.93 -2.87 -10.58
C GLY A 111 24.62 -2.94 -9.21
N SER A 112 25.85 -2.42 -9.13
CA SER A 112 26.68 -2.46 -7.92
C SER A 112 26.54 -1.23 -7.03
N ASN A 113 25.68 -0.28 -7.41
CA ASN A 113 25.63 1.03 -6.79
C ASN A 113 24.47 1.18 -5.81
N GLY A 114 23.69 0.14 -5.53
CA GLY A 114 22.52 0.18 -4.64
C GLY A 114 21.27 0.81 -5.23
N ALA A 115 21.25 1.08 -6.55
CA ALA A 115 20.03 1.53 -7.20
C ALA A 115 18.99 0.41 -7.09
N TYR A 116 17.71 0.72 -7.11
CA TYR A 116 16.68 -0.32 -7.06
C TYR A 116 15.55 -0.04 -8.04
N SER A 117 14.94 -1.12 -8.52
CA SER A 117 13.73 -1.07 -9.32
C SER A 117 12.55 -1.67 -8.58
N LEU A 118 11.37 -1.09 -8.79
CA LEU A 118 10.10 -1.51 -8.22
C LEU A 118 9.07 -1.72 -9.33
N SER A 119 8.41 -2.87 -9.33
CA SER A 119 7.27 -3.14 -10.20
C SER A 119 6.10 -3.61 -9.37
N SER A 120 4.92 -3.03 -9.61
CA SER A 120 3.72 -3.33 -8.85
C SER A 120 2.53 -3.54 -9.77
N GLU A 121 1.75 -4.57 -9.50
CA GLU A 121 0.46 -4.83 -10.13
C GLU A 121 -0.56 -5.22 -9.07
N GLY A 122 -1.84 -4.97 -9.34
CA GLY A 122 -2.91 -5.34 -8.42
C GLY A 122 -4.26 -4.76 -8.79
N ILE A 123 -5.27 -5.19 -8.04
CA ILE A 123 -6.61 -4.64 -8.07
C ILE A 123 -6.92 -4.12 -6.68
N PHE A 124 -7.15 -2.81 -6.59
CA PHE A 124 -7.58 -2.14 -5.38
C PHE A 124 -9.07 -1.81 -5.50
N LYS A 125 -9.82 -2.08 -4.45
CA LYS A 125 -11.25 -1.81 -4.38
C LYS A 125 -11.58 -1.17 -3.04
N VAL A 126 -12.36 -0.10 -3.10
CA VAL A 126 -12.78 0.67 -1.94
C VAL A 126 -14.30 0.80 -1.95
N LYS A 127 -14.91 0.62 -0.77
CA LYS A 127 -16.34 0.83 -0.55
C LYS A 127 -16.58 1.70 0.67
N GLY A 128 -17.58 2.58 0.60
CA GLY A 128 -17.94 3.48 1.70
C GLY A 128 -17.01 4.69 1.87
N SER A 129 -16.14 4.98 0.89
CA SER A 129 -15.24 6.15 0.94
C SER A 129 -15.99 7.46 0.75
N GLU A 130 -15.38 8.59 1.14
CA GLU A 130 -15.91 9.95 0.96
C GLU A 130 -16.31 10.23 -0.49
N ILE A 131 -15.44 9.83 -1.40
CA ILE A 131 -15.52 10.14 -2.82
C ILE A 131 -16.35 9.10 -3.60
N GLY A 132 -16.96 8.15 -2.88
CA GLY A 132 -17.76 7.06 -3.43
C GLY A 132 -17.01 5.73 -3.54
N ASP A 133 -17.72 4.69 -3.98
CA ASP A 133 -17.15 3.36 -4.21
C ASP A 133 -16.36 3.35 -5.52
N TYR A 134 -15.14 2.81 -5.49
CA TYR A 134 -14.31 2.70 -6.69
C TYR A 134 -13.50 1.40 -6.70
N SER A 135 -13.09 0.99 -7.90
CA SER A 135 -12.16 -0.13 -8.06
C SER A 135 -11.26 0.09 -9.26
N ALA A 136 -9.96 -0.01 -9.02
CA ALA A 136 -8.92 0.26 -9.99
C ALA A 136 -7.96 -0.93 -10.10
N LYS A 137 -7.60 -1.27 -11.34
CA LYS A 137 -6.48 -2.16 -11.64
C LYS A 137 -5.26 -1.30 -11.91
N PHE A 138 -4.16 -1.57 -11.24
CA PHE A 138 -2.89 -0.91 -11.51
C PHE A 138 -1.84 -1.92 -12.00
N ASN A 139 -0.95 -1.46 -12.86
CA ASN A 139 0.18 -2.23 -13.35
C ASN A 139 1.31 -1.29 -13.76
N THR A 140 2.51 -1.54 -13.24
CA THR A 140 3.74 -0.92 -13.71
C THR A 140 4.05 -1.39 -15.13
N ILE A 141 4.00 -0.47 -16.11
CA ILE A 141 4.37 -0.72 -17.51
C ILE A 141 5.89 -0.85 -17.62
N ASN A 142 6.61 0.08 -16.98
CA ASN A 142 8.07 0.08 -16.87
C ASN A 142 8.44 0.22 -15.39
N PRO A 143 9.34 -0.60 -14.84
CA PRO A 143 9.73 -0.53 -13.42
C PRO A 143 10.11 0.88 -13.01
N PHE A 144 9.63 1.33 -11.84
CA PHE A 144 10.13 2.56 -11.23
C PHE A 144 11.56 2.35 -10.77
N ARG A 145 12.46 3.28 -11.08
CA ARG A 145 13.89 3.21 -10.71
C ARG A 145 14.27 4.34 -9.78
N TYR A 146 15.05 4.00 -8.78
CA TYR A 146 15.46 4.89 -7.69
C TYR A 146 16.98 4.86 -7.55
N LYS A 147 17.57 5.98 -7.12
CA LYS A 147 19.02 6.09 -6.89
C LYS A 147 19.31 5.66 -5.45
N SER A 148 20.48 5.09 -5.22
CA SER A 148 20.83 4.43 -3.95
C SER A 148 21.15 5.37 -2.78
N ASN A 149 21.42 6.63 -3.10
CA ASN A 149 22.17 7.52 -2.24
C ASN A 149 21.34 8.68 -1.69
N ASP A 150 20.02 8.55 -1.74
CA ASP A 150 19.08 9.57 -1.32
C ASP A 150 17.84 8.86 -0.79
N GLU A 151 17.76 8.73 0.54
CA GLU A 151 16.67 8.05 1.25
C GLU A 151 15.30 8.67 0.94
N ASP A 152 15.30 9.92 0.46
CA ASP A 152 14.11 10.69 0.08
C ASP A 152 13.98 10.85 -1.45
N SER A 153 14.76 10.11 -2.27
CA SER A 153 14.66 10.27 -3.72
C SER A 153 13.43 9.57 -4.30
N ASP A 154 12.66 10.33 -5.07
CA ASP A 154 11.61 9.79 -5.89
C ASP A 154 12.16 9.04 -7.12
N ALA A 155 11.27 8.31 -7.80
CA ALA A 155 11.64 7.58 -8.99
C ALA A 155 12.08 8.55 -10.12
N TYR A 156 13.20 8.25 -10.76
CA TYR A 156 13.73 9.01 -11.90
C TYR A 156 13.36 8.41 -13.26
N ASP A 157 12.77 7.22 -13.25
CA ASP A 157 12.31 6.50 -14.44
C ASP A 157 11.22 5.52 -14.00
N GLY A 158 10.37 5.12 -14.93
CA GLY A 158 9.27 4.19 -14.69
C GLY A 158 7.91 4.74 -15.08
N GLN A 159 6.96 3.83 -15.17
CA GLN A 159 5.62 4.13 -15.65
C GLN A 159 4.59 3.23 -14.98
N LEU A 160 3.57 3.84 -14.37
CA LEU A 160 2.41 3.17 -13.78
C LEU A 160 1.16 3.48 -14.60
N LYS A 161 0.34 2.47 -14.87
CA LYS A 161 -1.01 2.66 -15.41
C LYS A 161 -2.04 2.19 -14.40
N VAL A 162 -3.04 3.03 -14.16
CA VAL A 162 -4.19 2.76 -13.28
C VAL A 162 -5.44 2.81 -14.15
N VAL A 163 -6.29 1.80 -14.08
CA VAL A 163 -7.45 1.62 -14.96
C VAL A 163 -8.68 1.38 -14.11
N ASP A 164 -9.76 2.09 -14.40
CA ASP A 164 -11.07 1.81 -13.82
C ASP A 164 -11.52 0.40 -14.24
N THR A 165 -11.85 -0.43 -13.27
CA THR A 165 -12.27 -1.83 -13.53
C THR A 165 -13.65 -1.94 -14.19
N THR A 166 -14.45 -0.87 -14.16
CA THR A 166 -15.79 -0.82 -14.76
C THR A 166 -15.80 -0.28 -16.19
N ASN A 167 -14.80 0.53 -16.54
CA ASN A 167 -14.64 1.11 -17.87
C ASN A 167 -13.15 1.32 -18.18
N ASP A 168 -12.56 0.43 -18.97
CA ASP A 168 -11.13 0.46 -19.30
C ASP A 168 -10.67 1.67 -20.13
N LYS A 169 -11.64 2.43 -20.66
CA LYS A 169 -11.40 3.72 -21.33
C LYS A 169 -11.14 4.86 -20.33
N ASN A 170 -11.46 4.65 -19.06
CA ASN A 170 -11.10 5.52 -17.95
C ASN A 170 -9.79 5.01 -17.34
N TYR A 171 -8.72 5.76 -17.52
CA TYR A 171 -7.42 5.38 -17.00
C TYR A 171 -6.53 6.59 -16.73
N SER A 172 -5.57 6.39 -15.85
CA SER A 172 -4.49 7.32 -15.56
C SER A 172 -3.14 6.66 -15.82
N ILE A 173 -2.15 7.45 -16.23
CA ILE A 173 -0.76 7.06 -16.39
C ILE A 173 0.11 8.05 -15.65
N LEU A 174 1.01 7.54 -14.83
CA LEU A 174 2.10 8.29 -14.20
C LEU A 174 3.40 7.85 -14.87
N ILE A 175 4.20 8.81 -15.35
CA ILE A 175 5.50 8.57 -16.00
C ILE A 175 6.55 9.41 -15.29
N ALA A 176 7.50 8.78 -14.60
CA ALA A 176 8.57 9.48 -13.90
C ALA A 176 9.46 10.25 -14.89
N ASN A 177 9.86 11.47 -14.53
CA ASN A 177 10.87 12.21 -15.28
C ASN A 177 12.27 11.96 -14.69
N ASN A 178 13.29 12.13 -15.53
CA ASN A 178 14.69 11.88 -15.17
C ASN A 178 15.27 12.80 -14.09
N ASP A 179 14.56 13.87 -13.74
CA ASP A 179 14.94 14.83 -12.70
C ASP A 179 14.69 14.30 -11.28
N ALA A 180 13.99 13.16 -11.13
CA ALA A 180 13.60 12.56 -9.85
C ALA A 180 12.78 13.51 -8.96
N LYS A 181 12.05 14.46 -9.56
CA LYS A 181 11.24 15.48 -8.86
C LYS A 181 9.86 15.62 -9.45
N THR A 182 9.75 15.38 -10.75
CA THR A 182 8.51 15.55 -11.48
C THR A 182 8.12 14.28 -12.21
N LEU A 183 6.85 14.22 -12.60
CA LEU A 183 6.31 13.16 -13.43
C LEU A 183 5.28 13.72 -14.40
N MET A 184 5.08 13.05 -15.53
CA MET A 184 3.96 13.30 -16.41
C MET A 184 2.72 12.55 -15.90
N TYR A 185 1.65 13.29 -15.62
CA TYR A 185 0.34 12.76 -15.30
C TYR A 185 -0.59 12.89 -16.50
N GLN A 186 -1.06 11.74 -16.98
CA GLN A 186 -2.04 11.64 -18.05
C GLN A 186 -3.30 10.98 -17.52
N ALA A 187 -4.47 11.53 -17.84
CA ALA A 187 -5.74 10.90 -17.55
C ALA A 187 -6.64 10.91 -18.78
N SER A 188 -7.36 9.82 -18.98
CA SER A 188 -8.36 9.66 -20.03
C SER A 188 -9.72 9.34 -19.41
N SER A 189 -10.76 9.95 -19.96
CA SER A 189 -12.16 9.67 -19.65
C SER A 189 -12.89 9.33 -20.94
N ASP A 190 -13.56 8.17 -20.96
CA ASP A 190 -14.24 7.62 -22.13
C ASP A 190 -13.35 7.61 -23.40
N GLY A 191 -12.06 7.34 -23.20
CA GLY A 191 -11.07 7.21 -24.27
C GLY A 191 -10.58 8.53 -24.85
N LYS A 192 -10.98 9.66 -24.24
CA LYS A 192 -10.45 10.98 -24.56
C LYS A 192 -9.51 11.42 -23.46
N GLN A 193 -8.31 11.85 -23.84
CA GLN A 193 -7.38 12.45 -22.90
C GLN A 193 -7.97 13.76 -22.34
N VAL A 194 -8.13 13.80 -21.03
CA VAL A 194 -8.68 14.95 -20.30
C VAL A 194 -7.63 15.68 -19.48
N ILE A 195 -6.55 14.98 -19.10
CA ILE A 195 -5.40 15.57 -18.39
C ILE A 195 -4.12 15.11 -19.08
N ASN A 196 -3.18 16.04 -19.22
CA ASN A 196 -1.81 15.78 -19.65
C ASN A 196 -0.93 16.93 -19.17
N LYS A 197 -0.34 16.78 -17.99
CA LYS A 197 0.50 17.80 -17.35
C LYS A 197 1.67 17.18 -16.61
N THR A 198 2.73 17.96 -16.45
CA THR A 198 3.79 17.65 -15.50
C THR A 198 3.35 18.09 -14.10
N ILE A 199 3.53 17.23 -13.10
CA ILE A 199 3.31 17.50 -11.67
C ILE A 199 4.52 17.07 -10.85
N THR A 200 4.59 17.45 -9.58
CA THR A 200 5.59 16.94 -8.63
C THR A 200 5.17 15.60 -8.02
N TRP A 201 6.12 14.89 -7.43
CA TRP A 201 5.81 13.72 -6.60
C TRP A 201 5.04 14.08 -5.33
N ASP A 202 5.33 15.23 -4.72
CA ASP A 202 4.54 15.77 -3.59
C ASP A 202 3.05 15.91 -3.94
N GLU A 203 2.74 16.42 -5.15
CA GLU A 203 1.37 16.50 -5.66
C GLU A 203 0.70 15.13 -5.84
N VAL A 204 1.44 14.01 -5.83
CA VAL A 204 0.87 12.66 -5.86
C VAL A 204 0.70 12.10 -4.46
N TYR A 205 1.60 12.40 -3.53
CA TYR A 205 1.54 11.92 -2.16
C TYR A 205 0.52 12.66 -1.29
N ASP A 206 0.23 13.92 -1.61
CA ASP A 206 -0.72 14.76 -0.88
C ASP A 206 -2.22 14.50 -1.23
N TYR A 207 -2.52 13.54 -2.11
CA TYR A 207 -3.88 13.13 -2.51
C TYR A 207 -4.29 11.78 -1.94
#